data_AF-A0A914JWG9-F1
#
_entry.id   AF-A0A914JWG9-F1
#
_cell.length_a   1.000
_cell.length_b   1.000
_cell.length_c   1.000
_cell.angle_alpha   90.00
_cell.angle_beta   90.00
_cell.angle_gamma   90.00
#
_symmetry.space_group_name_H-M   'P 1'
#
loop_
_entity.id
_entity.type
_entity.pdbx_description
1 polymer ?
#
loop_
_entity_poly.entity_id
_entity_poly.type
_entity_poly.pdbx_seq_one_letter_code
_entity_poly.pdbx_strand_id
1 'polypeptide(L)'
;MGSADFPSSNYVKNIRQLTFGGHHTLPSFNFDGTQIVFTAKGGPYGMDCEQVYRLNLQDLTEKPARLSPGLGYATNAKYFPGNNEVIFESNFHKIAYPDDFTASKTCPISTCSRAGQDQTIGQLCTKPTWNLFANTDVFRFTEYGNIKDQLSNVPNNGYCGSGTVDTPSFDGQMLYYGQMDDLGINLYTKVLNQAVPPELITTEQKTAYYGGITVNGDGQRMAYHGRKPTDVDEIASLKQYLQNNLVPTTKMDIYVAGRDSLTSPQQIQQVQNYSNSFPSFANTNGNKVIFTTNYGQPTTNNYGLYLYNENDKTLQTLLKTTQFSIIHGSVSKDYNKIVFASNKDSNDPNIYQLYLADFNVTGSSPSDFDGGHYQVVKPEEIEKVDQTCWQNTPTNNLYDGVVHFPGEVH
;
A
#
# COMPACT_ATOMS: atom_id res chain seq x y z
N MET A 1 17.67 0.23 -26.19
CA MET A 1 17.53 1.67 -25.85
C MET A 1 17.95 1.81 -24.40
N GLY A 2 18.83 2.73 -24.05
CA GLY A 2 19.22 2.95 -22.66
C GLY A 2 18.00 3.38 -21.84
N SER A 3 17.82 2.82 -20.64
CA SER A 3 16.72 3.21 -19.76
C SER A 3 16.84 4.70 -19.44
N ALA A 4 15.77 5.47 -19.56
CA ALA A 4 15.77 6.87 -19.17
C ALA A 4 16.11 7.03 -17.68
N ASP A 5 16.96 7.99 -17.35
CA ASP A 5 17.33 8.27 -15.95
C ASP A 5 16.19 8.95 -15.19
N PHE A 6 16.22 8.82 -13.86
CA PHE A 6 15.36 9.62 -13.00
C PHE A 6 15.70 11.12 -13.14
N PRO A 7 14.69 12.00 -13.13
CA PRO A 7 14.91 13.45 -13.21
C PRO A 7 15.71 13.93 -12.00
N SER A 8 16.49 15.00 -12.18
CA SER A 8 17.15 15.67 -11.06
C SER A 8 16.12 16.23 -10.08
N SER A 9 16.45 16.15 -8.78
CA SER A 9 15.60 16.62 -7.71
C SER A 9 16.43 17.28 -6.62
N ASN A 10 15.90 18.37 -6.05
CA ASN A 10 16.48 19.00 -4.87
C ASN A 10 16.14 18.22 -3.58
N TYR A 11 15.15 17.34 -3.63
CA TYR A 11 14.62 16.62 -2.48
C TYR A 11 15.08 15.16 -2.44
N VAL A 12 15.30 14.54 -3.61
CA VAL A 12 15.58 13.11 -3.75
C VAL A 12 16.92 12.90 -4.46
N LYS A 13 17.82 12.14 -3.84
CA LYS A 13 19.15 11.83 -4.40
C LYS A 13 19.53 10.36 -4.20
N ASN A 14 20.60 9.93 -4.85
CA ASN A 14 21.18 8.60 -4.65
C ASN A 14 20.17 7.46 -4.83
N ILE A 15 19.34 7.57 -5.88
CA ILE A 15 18.28 6.59 -6.17
C ILE A 15 18.92 5.25 -6.56
N ARG A 16 18.50 4.19 -5.86
CA ARG A 16 18.91 2.81 -6.09
C ARG A 16 17.71 1.88 -6.20
N GLN A 17 17.74 0.94 -7.14
CA GLN A 17 16.70 -0.09 -7.28
C GLN A 17 16.89 -1.16 -6.20
N LEU A 18 15.80 -1.61 -5.58
CA LEU A 18 15.80 -2.64 -4.53
C LEU A 18 15.31 -4.00 -5.03
N THR A 19 14.37 -4.02 -5.97
CA THR A 19 13.71 -5.26 -6.39
C THR A 19 13.83 -5.49 -7.89
N PHE A 20 13.77 -6.77 -8.28
CA PHE A 20 13.88 -7.21 -9.66
C PHE A 20 12.90 -8.36 -9.91
N GLY A 21 12.15 -8.29 -11.00
CA GLY A 21 11.23 -9.36 -11.42
C GLY A 21 9.96 -9.44 -10.57
N GLY A 22 8.80 -9.65 -11.22
CA GLY A 22 7.51 -9.49 -10.55
C GLY A 22 7.11 -8.03 -10.40
N HIS A 23 5.92 -7.81 -9.85
CA HIS A 23 5.28 -6.50 -9.68
C HIS A 23 5.24 -6.12 -8.20
N HIS A 24 5.74 -4.93 -7.86
CA HIS A 24 5.92 -4.47 -6.48
C HIS A 24 5.23 -3.13 -6.23
N THR A 25 4.52 -3.01 -5.12
CA THR A 25 3.73 -1.83 -4.77
C THR A 25 3.72 -1.60 -3.26
N LEU A 26 3.21 -0.43 -2.84
CA LEU A 26 2.90 -0.08 -1.46
C LEU A 26 4.05 -0.28 -0.44
N PRO A 27 5.30 0.10 -0.76
CA PRO A 27 6.38 0.00 0.22
C PRO A 27 6.13 0.94 1.41
N SER A 28 6.54 0.51 2.59
CA SER A 28 6.47 1.29 3.83
C SER A 28 7.61 0.93 4.76
N PHE A 29 8.26 1.93 5.32
CA PHE A 29 9.30 1.72 6.34
C PHE A 29 8.73 1.21 7.66
N ASN A 30 9.57 0.49 8.40
CA ASN A 30 9.43 0.36 9.85
C ASN A 30 9.83 1.66 10.57
N PHE A 31 9.70 1.71 11.89
CA PHE A 31 9.91 2.93 12.68
C PHE A 31 11.37 3.38 12.75
N ASP A 32 12.34 2.48 12.63
CA ASP A 32 13.77 2.82 12.67
C ASP A 32 14.40 2.97 11.27
N GLY A 33 13.63 2.74 10.20
CA GLY A 33 14.09 2.88 8.82
C GLY A 33 15.09 1.81 8.36
N THR A 34 15.23 0.71 9.10
CA THR A 34 16.12 -0.39 8.75
C THR A 34 15.45 -1.46 7.89
N GLN A 35 14.12 -1.49 7.83
CA GLN A 35 13.35 -2.45 7.05
C GLN A 35 12.19 -1.79 6.31
N ILE A 36 11.74 -2.42 5.24
CA ILE A 36 10.47 -2.09 4.58
C ILE A 36 9.56 -3.32 4.53
N VAL A 37 8.26 -3.07 4.59
CA VAL A 37 7.25 -4.00 4.08
C VAL A 37 6.72 -3.50 2.75
N PHE A 38 6.34 -4.40 1.87
CA PHE A 38 5.78 -4.08 0.57
C PHE A 38 4.88 -5.20 0.07
N THR A 39 4.13 -4.89 -0.99
CA THR A 39 3.28 -5.84 -1.68
C THR A 39 3.98 -6.33 -2.95
N ALA A 40 3.96 -7.64 -3.23
CA ALA A 40 4.44 -8.18 -4.49
C ALA A 40 3.64 -9.37 -5.03
N LYS A 41 3.74 -9.59 -6.35
CA LYS A 41 3.14 -10.72 -7.06
C LYS A 41 3.88 -11.04 -8.37
N GLY A 42 3.60 -12.21 -8.93
CA GLY A 42 4.13 -12.69 -10.20
C GLY A 42 5.63 -12.96 -10.20
N GLY A 43 6.16 -13.43 -11.33
CA GLY A 43 7.60 -13.71 -11.48
C GLY A 43 8.14 -14.64 -10.37
N PRO A 44 9.22 -14.25 -9.66
CA PRO A 44 9.84 -15.10 -8.63
C PRO A 44 8.95 -15.32 -7.39
N TYR A 45 7.86 -14.57 -7.23
CA TYR A 45 6.96 -14.69 -6.08
C TYR A 45 5.88 -15.77 -6.24
N GLY A 46 5.67 -16.30 -7.45
CA GLY A 46 4.81 -17.46 -7.71
C GLY A 46 3.31 -17.32 -7.45
N MET A 47 2.82 -16.12 -7.11
CA MET A 47 1.41 -15.83 -6.84
C MET A 47 0.83 -14.83 -7.84
N ASP A 48 -0.40 -15.06 -8.32
CA ASP A 48 -1.08 -14.18 -9.29
C ASP A 48 -1.71 -12.93 -8.63
N CYS A 49 -1.89 -12.99 -7.32
CA CYS A 49 -2.39 -11.91 -6.49
C CYS A 49 -1.33 -11.41 -5.53
N GLU A 50 -1.57 -10.21 -5.03
CA GLU A 50 -0.71 -9.52 -4.06
C GLU A 50 -0.51 -10.34 -2.79
N GLN A 51 0.74 -10.38 -2.35
CA GLN A 51 1.19 -10.91 -1.07
C GLN A 51 2.11 -9.89 -0.39
N VAL A 52 2.23 -9.97 0.93
CA VAL A 52 3.04 -9.04 1.74
C VAL A 52 4.40 -9.64 2.03
N TYR A 53 5.44 -8.83 1.84
CA TYR A 53 6.84 -9.20 2.07
C TYR A 53 7.56 -8.16 2.92
N ARG A 54 8.63 -8.60 3.58
CA ARG A 54 9.61 -7.79 4.29
C ARG A 54 10.93 -7.80 3.53
N LEU A 55 11.61 -6.66 3.48
CA LEU A 55 13.00 -6.55 3.06
C LEU A 55 13.82 -5.80 4.10
N ASN A 56 14.96 -6.37 4.47
CA ASN A 56 15.96 -5.77 5.33
C ASN A 56 16.84 -4.80 4.51
N LEU A 57 16.87 -3.52 4.88
CA LEU A 57 17.65 -2.51 4.18
C LEU A 57 19.11 -2.45 4.63
N GLN A 58 19.45 -3.11 5.74
CA GLN A 58 20.83 -3.23 6.23
C GLN A 58 21.57 -4.39 5.57
N ASP A 59 20.84 -5.38 5.06
CA ASP A 59 21.38 -6.50 4.29
C ASP A 59 20.51 -6.77 3.06
N LEU A 60 20.89 -6.18 1.93
CA LEU A 60 20.20 -6.37 0.65
C LEU A 60 20.57 -7.70 -0.04
N THR A 61 21.40 -8.54 0.57
CA THR A 61 21.63 -9.92 0.11
C THR A 61 20.55 -10.87 0.63
N GLU A 62 19.85 -10.49 1.73
CA GLU A 62 18.68 -11.18 2.23
C GLU A 62 17.54 -11.09 1.21
N LYS A 63 17.00 -12.24 0.80
CA LYS A 63 15.83 -12.29 -0.08
C LYS A 63 14.60 -11.76 0.66
N PRO A 64 13.65 -11.11 -0.04
CA PRO A 64 12.41 -10.71 0.60
C PRO A 64 11.68 -11.87 1.27
N ALA A 65 11.37 -11.71 2.56
CA ALA A 65 10.67 -12.72 3.36
C ALA A 65 9.16 -12.51 3.24
N ARG A 66 8.40 -13.55 2.86
CA ARG A 66 6.93 -13.46 2.79
C ARG A 66 6.35 -13.45 4.20
N LEU A 67 5.52 -12.45 4.50
CA LEU A 67 4.80 -12.35 5.78
C LEU A 67 3.36 -12.86 5.68
N SER A 68 2.75 -12.75 4.50
CA SER A 68 1.40 -13.27 4.30
C SER A 68 1.39 -14.80 4.14
N PRO A 69 0.26 -15.47 4.44
CA PRO A 69 0.17 -16.94 4.41
C PRO A 69 0.43 -17.59 3.03
N GLY A 70 0.48 -16.81 1.94
CA GLY A 70 0.53 -17.36 0.59
C GLY A 70 -0.83 -17.85 0.10
N LEU A 71 -1.92 -17.41 0.74
CA LEU A 71 -3.30 -17.76 0.40
C LEU A 71 -4.11 -16.48 0.27
N GLY A 72 -5.06 -16.49 -0.67
CA GLY A 72 -5.89 -15.32 -0.93
C GLY A 72 -5.06 -14.10 -1.32
N TYR A 73 -5.63 -12.93 -1.08
CA TYR A 73 -5.03 -11.63 -1.32
C TYR A 73 -4.51 -11.03 -0.02
N ALA A 74 -3.32 -10.43 -0.02
CA ALA A 74 -2.79 -9.66 1.11
C ALA A 74 -2.05 -8.40 0.63
N THR A 75 -2.33 -7.25 1.25
CA THR A 75 -1.79 -5.96 0.78
C THR A 75 -1.74 -4.88 1.87
N ASN A 76 -1.31 -3.67 1.50
CA ASN A 76 -1.39 -2.45 2.33
C ASN A 76 -0.70 -2.60 3.69
N ALA A 77 0.45 -3.29 3.72
CA ALA A 77 1.15 -3.53 4.98
C ALA A 77 1.69 -2.25 5.63
N LYS A 78 1.63 -2.21 6.95
CA LYS A 78 2.20 -1.16 7.81
C LYS A 78 2.82 -1.82 9.04
N TYR A 79 3.95 -1.29 9.50
CA TYR A 79 4.51 -1.73 10.78
C TYR A 79 3.64 -1.26 11.93
N PHE A 80 3.50 -2.14 12.92
CA PHE A 80 3.01 -1.78 14.24
C PHE A 80 4.11 -1.04 15.01
N PRO A 81 3.79 -0.07 15.90
CA PRO A 81 4.79 0.55 16.76
C PRO A 81 5.61 -0.50 17.52
N GLY A 82 6.94 -0.40 17.46
CA GLY A 82 7.86 -1.36 18.08
C GLY A 82 8.58 -2.31 17.10
N ASN A 83 8.27 -2.25 15.80
CA ASN A 83 8.97 -2.95 14.70
C ASN A 83 8.93 -4.48 14.69
N ASN A 84 8.30 -5.13 15.67
CA ASN A 84 8.22 -6.59 15.80
C ASN A 84 6.95 -7.20 15.19
N GLU A 85 6.05 -6.36 14.69
CA GLU A 85 4.74 -6.76 14.20
C GLU A 85 4.32 -5.87 13.03
N VAL A 86 3.45 -6.40 12.19
CA VAL A 86 2.88 -5.72 11.04
C VAL A 86 1.37 -5.90 11.03
N ILE A 87 0.67 -4.93 10.46
CA ILE A 87 -0.72 -5.11 10.06
C ILE A 87 -0.82 -5.11 8.55
N PHE A 88 -1.76 -5.87 8.02
CA PHE A 88 -2.12 -5.80 6.61
C PHE A 88 -3.55 -6.28 6.38
N GLU A 89 -4.10 -5.83 5.25
CA GLU A 89 -5.40 -6.25 4.74
C GLU A 89 -5.26 -7.63 4.08
N SER A 90 -6.17 -8.56 4.37
CA SER A 90 -6.22 -9.85 3.68
C SER A 90 -7.59 -10.52 3.72
N ASN A 91 -7.84 -11.45 2.80
CA ASN A 91 -9.04 -12.28 2.79
C ASN A 91 -8.77 -13.77 3.06
N PHE A 92 -7.53 -14.16 3.44
CA PHE A 92 -7.13 -15.56 3.60
C PHE A 92 -8.10 -16.40 4.45
N HIS A 93 -8.73 -15.79 5.46
CA HIS A 93 -9.62 -16.45 6.42
C HIS A 93 -11.03 -16.79 5.85
N LYS A 94 -11.39 -16.25 4.69
CA LYS A 94 -12.70 -16.42 4.03
C LYS A 94 -12.57 -16.86 2.56
N ILE A 95 -11.42 -17.40 2.17
CA ILE A 95 -11.21 -17.94 0.81
C ILE A 95 -12.02 -19.21 0.59
N ALA A 96 -12.43 -19.43 -0.65
CA ALA A 96 -12.91 -20.74 -1.09
C ALA A 96 -11.71 -21.67 -1.30
N TYR A 97 -11.86 -22.94 -0.90
CA TYR A 97 -10.89 -24.00 -1.17
C TYR A 97 -11.38 -24.78 -2.39
N PRO A 98 -10.77 -24.57 -3.58
CA PRO A 98 -11.16 -25.34 -4.76
C PRO A 98 -10.74 -26.81 -4.60
N ASP A 99 -11.50 -27.72 -5.20
CA ASP A 99 -11.26 -29.17 -5.14
C ASP A 99 -9.85 -29.56 -5.64
N ASP A 100 -9.29 -28.79 -6.57
CA ASP A 100 -7.94 -28.93 -7.12
C ASP A 100 -6.98 -27.87 -6.56
N PHE A 101 -6.93 -27.82 -5.23
CA PHE A 101 -6.22 -26.81 -4.44
C PHE A 101 -4.79 -26.55 -4.93
N THR A 102 -4.57 -25.32 -5.39
CA THR A 102 -3.25 -24.70 -5.48
C THR A 102 -3.34 -23.33 -4.84
N ALA A 103 -2.27 -22.89 -4.16
CA ALA A 103 -2.23 -21.59 -3.50
C ALA A 103 -2.62 -20.44 -4.47
N SER A 104 -2.16 -20.49 -5.72
CA SER A 104 -2.52 -19.53 -6.77
C SER A 104 -4.01 -19.47 -7.08
N LYS A 105 -4.74 -20.59 -7.02
CA LYS A 105 -6.20 -20.63 -7.27
C LYS A 105 -7.03 -20.04 -6.14
N THR A 106 -6.42 -19.75 -4.99
CA THR A 106 -7.08 -19.02 -3.90
C THR A 106 -7.08 -17.51 -4.14
N CYS A 107 -6.34 -17.01 -5.14
CA CYS A 107 -6.33 -15.60 -5.50
C CYS A 107 -7.72 -15.13 -5.96
N PRO A 108 -8.22 -13.98 -5.46
CA PRO A 108 -9.48 -13.45 -5.93
C PRO A 108 -9.36 -12.97 -7.38
N ILE A 109 -10.41 -13.20 -8.16
CA ILE A 109 -10.48 -12.81 -9.56
C ILE A 109 -10.80 -11.31 -9.65
N SER A 110 -10.01 -10.57 -10.43
CA SER A 110 -10.29 -9.15 -10.68
C SER A 110 -11.62 -9.00 -11.41
N THR A 111 -12.48 -8.06 -10.97
CA THR A 111 -13.74 -7.72 -11.64
C THR A 111 -13.51 -7.42 -13.13
N CYS A 112 -12.46 -6.67 -13.45
CA CYS A 112 -12.14 -6.26 -14.82
C CYS A 112 -11.71 -7.40 -15.75
N SER A 113 -11.38 -8.59 -15.23
CA SER A 113 -11.17 -9.78 -16.08
C SER A 113 -12.42 -10.17 -16.88
N ARG A 114 -13.61 -9.75 -16.42
CA ARG A 114 -14.90 -10.02 -17.08
C ARG A 114 -15.33 -8.90 -18.05
N ALA A 115 -14.49 -7.90 -18.30
CA ALA A 115 -14.80 -6.74 -19.13
C ALA A 115 -15.28 -7.09 -20.55
N GLY A 116 -14.80 -8.21 -21.12
CA GLY A 116 -15.25 -8.69 -22.44
C GLY A 116 -16.55 -9.50 -22.44
N GLN A 117 -17.05 -9.88 -21.26
CA GLN A 117 -18.23 -10.74 -21.09
C GLN A 117 -19.44 -9.95 -20.57
N ASP A 118 -19.19 -8.83 -19.90
CA ASP A 118 -20.21 -7.96 -19.33
C ASP A 118 -19.96 -6.52 -19.80
N GLN A 119 -20.92 -5.95 -20.53
CA GLN A 119 -20.80 -4.61 -21.10
C GLN A 119 -20.67 -3.52 -20.01
N THR A 120 -21.36 -3.69 -18.88
CA THR A 120 -21.29 -2.74 -17.76
C THR A 120 -19.91 -2.76 -17.13
N ILE A 121 -19.37 -3.95 -16.84
CA ILE A 121 -17.99 -4.08 -16.35
C ILE A 121 -16.99 -3.55 -17.38
N GLY A 122 -17.20 -3.86 -18.66
CA GLY A 122 -16.39 -3.36 -19.76
C GLY A 122 -16.28 -1.84 -19.77
N GLN A 123 -17.41 -1.14 -19.59
CA GLN A 123 -17.45 0.32 -19.49
C GLN A 123 -16.70 0.85 -18.27
N LEU A 124 -16.91 0.26 -17.08
CA LEU A 124 -16.24 0.68 -15.85
C LEU A 124 -14.71 0.51 -15.96
N CYS A 125 -14.26 -0.59 -16.58
CA CYS A 125 -12.85 -0.91 -16.69
C CYS A 125 -12.13 -0.22 -17.87
N THR A 126 -12.79 0.69 -18.58
CA THR A 126 -12.11 1.59 -19.56
C THR A 126 -11.25 2.65 -18.88
N LYS A 127 -11.49 2.90 -17.59
CA LYS A 127 -10.73 3.85 -16.78
C LYS A 127 -9.83 3.10 -15.79
N PRO A 128 -8.71 3.71 -15.36
CA PRO A 128 -7.92 3.21 -14.24
C PRO A 128 -8.79 2.96 -13.01
N THR A 129 -8.78 1.71 -12.53
CA THR A 129 -9.66 1.21 -11.46
C THR A 129 -8.89 0.25 -10.56
N TRP A 130 -9.21 0.27 -9.27
CA TRP A 130 -8.74 -0.73 -8.32
C TRP A 130 -9.87 -1.70 -7.98
N ASN A 131 -9.50 -2.94 -7.69
CA ASN A 131 -10.44 -3.95 -7.19
C ASN A 131 -10.58 -3.79 -5.68
N LEU A 132 -11.82 -3.84 -5.21
CA LEU A 132 -12.17 -3.93 -3.79
C LEU A 132 -12.50 -5.39 -3.53
N PHE A 133 -11.47 -6.21 -3.27
CA PHE A 133 -11.71 -7.63 -3.07
C PHE A 133 -12.58 -7.85 -1.83
N ALA A 134 -13.61 -8.65 -1.99
CA ALA A 134 -14.53 -8.96 -0.92
C ALA A 134 -13.89 -9.87 0.14
N ASN A 135 -14.51 -9.91 1.32
CA ASN A 135 -14.11 -10.70 2.47
C ASN A 135 -12.73 -10.31 3.03
N THR A 136 -12.32 -9.06 2.84
CA THR A 136 -11.08 -8.54 3.40
C THR A 136 -11.29 -8.02 4.81
N ASP A 137 -10.34 -8.33 5.69
CA ASP A 137 -10.22 -7.80 7.04
C ASP A 137 -8.78 -7.36 7.29
N VAL A 138 -8.57 -6.49 8.27
CA VAL A 138 -7.23 -6.10 8.75
C VAL A 138 -6.79 -7.05 9.84
N PHE A 139 -5.60 -7.60 9.67
CA PHE A 139 -5.00 -8.58 10.56
C PHE A 139 -3.66 -8.08 11.09
N ARG A 140 -3.30 -8.53 12.29
CA ARG A 140 -1.99 -8.30 12.92
C ARG A 140 -1.17 -9.57 12.84
N PHE A 141 0.08 -9.43 12.47
CA PHE A 141 1.06 -10.50 12.35
C PHE A 141 2.35 -10.13 13.06
N THR A 142 3.12 -11.12 13.49
CA THR A 142 4.52 -10.93 13.87
C THR A 142 5.36 -10.52 12.66
N GLU A 143 6.55 -9.98 12.88
CA GLU A 143 7.55 -9.68 11.84
C GLU A 143 8.03 -10.90 11.04
N TYR A 144 7.66 -12.12 11.47
CA TYR A 144 7.97 -13.39 10.81
C TYR A 144 6.74 -14.03 10.12
N GLY A 145 5.59 -13.34 10.08
CA GLY A 145 4.40 -13.81 9.36
C GLY A 145 3.45 -14.73 10.14
N ASN A 146 3.61 -14.88 11.47
CA ASN A 146 2.63 -15.56 12.32
C ASN A 146 1.43 -14.65 12.63
N ILE A 147 0.21 -15.16 12.48
CA ILE A 147 -1.03 -14.43 12.80
C ILE A 147 -1.12 -14.21 14.31
N LYS A 148 -1.41 -12.99 14.72
CA LYS A 148 -1.63 -12.59 16.12
C LYS A 148 -3.10 -12.35 16.41
N ASP A 149 -3.70 -11.43 15.66
CA ASP A 149 -5.06 -10.95 15.90
C ASP A 149 -5.78 -10.63 14.58
N GLN A 150 -7.10 -10.77 14.59
CA GLN A 150 -7.99 -10.17 13.59
C GLN A 150 -8.53 -8.84 14.16
N LEU A 151 -8.19 -7.72 13.52
CA LEU A 151 -8.46 -6.38 14.06
C LEU A 151 -9.81 -5.79 13.63
N SER A 152 -10.30 -6.22 12.46
CA SER A 152 -11.65 -5.94 11.94
C SER A 152 -12.42 -7.23 11.68
N ASN A 153 -13.74 -7.17 11.64
CA ASN A 153 -14.57 -8.31 11.25
C ASN A 153 -15.77 -7.84 10.43
N VAL A 154 -15.57 -7.69 9.12
CA VAL A 154 -16.65 -7.31 8.22
C VAL A 154 -17.55 -8.51 7.89
N PRO A 155 -18.86 -8.29 7.65
CA PRO A 155 -19.76 -9.31 7.15
C PRO A 155 -19.26 -9.95 5.85
N ASN A 156 -19.84 -11.10 5.50
CA ASN A 156 -19.57 -11.74 4.21
C ASN A 156 -19.86 -10.78 3.05
N ASN A 157 -19.00 -10.84 2.04
CA ASN A 157 -18.93 -9.93 0.91
C ASN A 157 -18.59 -8.46 1.27
N GLY A 158 -18.25 -8.17 2.52
CA GLY A 158 -17.76 -6.86 2.95
C GLY A 158 -16.33 -6.58 2.51
N TYR A 159 -15.93 -5.32 2.59
CA TYR A 159 -14.57 -4.85 2.33
C TYR A 159 -14.05 -4.08 3.54
N CYS A 160 -12.86 -4.44 4.03
CA CYS A 160 -12.11 -3.65 4.99
C CYS A 160 -10.63 -3.67 4.61
N GLY A 161 -9.98 -2.50 4.62
CA GLY A 161 -8.63 -2.36 4.11
C GLY A 161 -7.95 -1.04 4.43
N SER A 162 -6.79 -0.81 3.82
CA SER A 162 -5.98 0.40 4.01
C SER A 162 -5.69 0.76 5.48
N GLY A 163 -5.47 -0.26 6.31
CA GLY A 163 -5.24 -0.10 7.75
C GLY A 163 -3.91 0.58 8.07
N THR A 164 -3.90 1.46 9.07
CA THR A 164 -2.67 2.02 9.68
C THR A 164 -2.86 2.15 11.19
N VAL A 165 -1.76 2.11 11.94
CA VAL A 165 -1.74 2.27 13.40
C VAL A 165 -0.90 3.49 13.74
N ASP A 166 -1.36 4.29 14.70
CA ASP A 166 -0.58 5.41 15.23
C ASP A 166 0.46 4.98 16.26
N THR A 167 1.40 5.88 16.56
CA THR A 167 2.21 5.72 17.76
C THR A 167 1.34 5.89 19.00
N PRO A 168 1.66 5.22 20.12
CA PRO A 168 0.82 5.29 21.32
C PRO A 168 0.50 6.72 21.71
N SER A 169 -0.80 7.02 21.78
CA SER A 169 -1.31 8.25 22.34
C SER A 169 -1.59 8.11 23.84
N PHE A 170 -1.98 9.20 24.50
CA PHE A 170 -2.49 9.15 25.88
C PHE A 170 -3.67 8.17 26.02
N ASP A 171 -4.50 8.05 24.98
CA ASP A 171 -5.72 7.22 24.96
C ASP A 171 -5.43 5.76 24.55
N GLY A 172 -4.19 5.42 24.23
CA GLY A 172 -3.76 4.13 23.71
C GLY A 172 -3.41 4.16 22.22
N GLN A 173 -3.15 2.99 21.65
CA GLN A 173 -2.85 2.84 20.22
C GLN A 173 -4.16 2.77 19.43
N MET A 174 -4.27 3.56 18.37
CA MET A 174 -5.43 3.64 17.51
C MET A 174 -5.18 2.91 16.19
N LEU A 175 -6.12 2.08 15.78
CA LEU A 175 -6.22 1.57 14.43
C LEU A 175 -7.14 2.48 13.61
N TYR A 176 -6.69 2.84 12.41
CA TYR A 176 -7.49 3.51 11.40
C TYR A 176 -7.61 2.62 10.17
N TYR A 177 -8.80 2.50 9.59
CA TYR A 177 -9.02 1.65 8.43
C TYR A 177 -10.20 2.14 7.59
N GLY A 178 -10.23 1.74 6.31
CA GLY A 178 -11.38 1.91 5.44
C GLY A 178 -12.30 0.70 5.53
N GLN A 179 -13.62 0.92 5.59
CA GLN A 179 -14.64 -0.12 5.51
C GLN A 179 -15.77 0.30 4.59
N MET A 180 -16.27 -0.65 3.80
CA MET A 180 -17.44 -0.42 2.96
C MET A 180 -18.74 -0.55 3.76
N ASP A 181 -19.55 0.51 3.74
CA ASP A 181 -20.92 0.54 4.27
C ASP A 181 -21.85 1.26 3.30
N ASP A 182 -23.00 0.66 2.98
CA ASP A 182 -24.05 1.29 2.15
C ASP A 182 -23.53 1.91 0.84
N LEU A 183 -22.65 1.17 0.14
CA LEU A 183 -22.02 1.59 -1.12
C LEU A 183 -21.19 2.89 -1.01
N GLY A 184 -20.54 3.09 0.14
CA GLY A 184 -19.41 4.00 0.34
C GLY A 184 -18.30 3.30 1.11
N ILE A 185 -17.04 3.74 0.95
CA ILE A 185 -15.94 3.32 1.82
C ILE A 185 -15.62 4.49 2.75
N ASN A 186 -15.88 4.27 4.02
CA ASN A 186 -15.70 5.24 5.08
C ASN A 186 -14.48 4.91 5.92
N LEU A 187 -13.93 5.93 6.58
CA LEU A 187 -12.85 5.71 7.54
C LEU A 187 -13.42 5.46 8.94
N TYR A 188 -12.85 4.47 9.61
CA TYR A 188 -13.14 4.13 10.99
C TYR A 188 -11.89 4.24 11.85
N THR A 189 -12.08 4.51 13.13
CA THR A 189 -11.05 4.41 14.15
C THR A 189 -11.46 3.45 15.26
N LYS A 190 -10.47 2.78 15.87
CA LYS A 190 -10.68 1.87 16.99
C LYS A 190 -9.50 1.96 17.94
N VAL A 191 -9.78 2.13 19.24
CA VAL A 191 -8.76 1.97 20.28
C VAL A 191 -8.42 0.49 20.41
N LEU A 192 -7.15 0.14 20.23
CA LEU A 192 -6.69 -1.25 20.36
C LEU A 192 -6.65 -1.68 21.83
N ASN A 193 -6.86 -2.97 22.07
CA ASN A 193 -6.89 -3.60 23.41
C ASN A 193 -7.99 -3.07 24.35
N GLN A 194 -8.98 -2.35 23.82
CA GLN A 194 -10.16 -1.94 24.57
C GLN A 194 -11.41 -2.51 23.90
N ALA A 195 -12.41 -2.86 24.71
CA ALA A 195 -13.70 -3.36 24.24
C ALA A 195 -14.63 -2.21 23.79
N VAL A 196 -14.07 -1.23 23.07
CA VAL A 196 -14.79 -0.08 22.52
C VAL A 196 -15.07 -0.35 21.04
N PRO A 197 -16.31 -0.18 20.57
CA PRO A 197 -16.64 -0.37 19.16
C PRO A 197 -15.92 0.68 18.27
N PRO A 198 -15.65 0.37 16.99
CA PRO A 198 -15.10 1.35 16.06
C PRO A 198 -16.00 2.57 15.90
N GLU A 199 -15.40 3.74 15.77
CA GLU A 199 -16.06 5.02 15.52
C GLU A 199 -15.90 5.44 14.05
N LEU A 200 -16.98 5.93 13.44
CA LEU A 200 -16.99 6.46 12.09
C LEU A 200 -16.39 7.87 12.05
N ILE A 201 -15.37 8.08 11.22
CA ILE A 201 -14.66 9.35 11.06
C ILE A 201 -15.33 10.24 9.99
N THR A 202 -15.70 9.64 8.87
CA THR A 202 -16.20 10.36 7.69
C THR A 202 -17.72 10.38 7.69
N THR A 203 -18.31 11.24 8.50
CA THR A 203 -19.77 11.26 8.78
C THR A 203 -20.59 12.01 7.71
N GLU A 204 -19.96 12.80 6.86
CA GLU A 204 -20.66 13.79 6.03
C GLU A 204 -21.30 13.23 4.75
N GLN A 205 -20.83 12.08 4.24
CA GLN A 205 -21.33 11.57 2.96
C GLN A 205 -21.19 10.05 2.83
N LYS A 206 -22.34 9.35 2.89
CA LYS A 206 -22.42 7.88 2.76
C LYS A 206 -21.92 7.33 1.41
N THR A 207 -21.75 8.18 0.40
CA THR A 207 -21.27 7.78 -0.93
C THR A 207 -20.00 8.52 -1.26
N ALA A 208 -18.95 8.17 -0.52
CA ALA A 208 -17.59 8.59 -0.75
C ALA A 208 -16.68 7.36 -0.78
N TYR A 209 -15.46 7.56 -1.26
CA TYR A 209 -14.38 6.59 -1.11
C TYR A 209 -13.25 7.24 -0.34
N TYR A 210 -12.76 6.58 0.71
CA TYR A 210 -11.57 6.99 1.45
C TYR A 210 -10.64 5.81 1.68
N GLY A 211 -9.32 6.05 1.59
CA GLY A 211 -8.32 4.99 1.73
C GLY A 211 -6.88 5.52 1.78
N GLY A 212 -5.91 4.60 1.81
CA GLY A 212 -4.48 4.94 1.83
C GLY A 212 -4.09 5.81 3.03
N ILE A 213 -4.59 5.48 4.21
CA ILE A 213 -4.43 6.28 5.43
C ILE A 213 -2.97 6.23 5.90
N THR A 214 -2.45 7.36 6.34
CA THR A 214 -1.14 7.48 6.99
C THR A 214 -1.22 8.43 8.18
N VAL A 215 -0.31 8.23 9.13
CA VAL A 215 -0.17 9.03 10.35
C VAL A 215 1.29 9.50 10.47
N ASN A 216 1.49 10.73 10.95
CA ASN A 216 2.83 11.30 11.09
C ASN A 216 3.60 10.65 12.26
N GLY A 217 4.83 11.10 12.52
CA GLY A 217 5.72 10.47 13.51
C GLY A 217 5.17 10.48 14.95
N ASP A 218 4.47 11.54 15.33
CA ASP A 218 3.89 11.72 16.67
C ASP A 218 2.41 11.30 16.77
N GLY A 219 1.83 10.79 15.68
CA GLY A 219 0.44 10.34 15.62
C GLY A 219 -0.61 11.45 15.65
N GLN A 220 -0.24 12.74 15.72
CA GLN A 220 -1.19 13.85 15.88
C GLN A 220 -1.84 14.28 14.55
N ARG A 221 -1.29 13.85 13.42
CA ARG A 221 -1.76 14.23 12.08
C ARG A 221 -2.03 12.98 11.24
N MET A 222 -3.07 13.05 10.43
CA MET A 222 -3.45 12.03 9.47
C MET A 222 -3.50 12.60 8.06
N ALA A 223 -3.10 11.81 7.07
CA ALA A 223 -3.39 12.08 5.68
C ALA A 223 -3.98 10.84 5.00
N TYR A 224 -4.88 11.05 4.04
CA TYR A 224 -5.54 9.97 3.30
C TYR A 224 -5.99 10.49 1.94
N HIS A 225 -6.20 9.59 0.99
CA HIS A 225 -6.84 9.94 -0.27
C HIS A 225 -8.35 9.69 -0.19
N GLY A 226 -9.11 10.37 -1.03
CA GLY A 226 -10.51 10.05 -1.18
C GLY A 226 -11.18 10.72 -2.36
N ARG A 227 -12.39 10.26 -2.68
CA ARG A 227 -13.26 10.86 -3.69
C ARG A 227 -14.61 11.16 -3.06
N LYS A 228 -14.95 12.44 -3.02
CA LYS A 228 -16.16 12.99 -2.39
C LYS A 228 -17.00 13.75 -3.45
N PRO A 229 -17.71 13.03 -4.35
CA PRO A 229 -18.47 13.68 -5.42
C PRO A 229 -19.70 14.39 -4.84
N THR A 230 -19.96 15.61 -5.25
CA THR A 230 -21.18 16.36 -4.87
C THR A 230 -22.23 16.38 -5.98
N ASP A 231 -21.80 16.14 -7.22
CA ASP A 231 -22.66 16.08 -8.39
C ASP A 231 -23.44 14.76 -8.45
N VAL A 232 -24.70 14.81 -8.88
CA VAL A 232 -25.61 13.66 -8.89
C VAL A 232 -25.12 12.56 -9.84
N ASP A 233 -24.59 12.92 -11.01
CA ASP A 233 -24.10 11.95 -11.99
C ASP A 233 -22.78 11.33 -11.52
N GLU A 234 -21.91 12.11 -10.87
CA GLU A 234 -20.68 11.58 -10.27
C GLU A 234 -20.94 10.66 -9.09
N ILE A 235 -21.94 10.96 -8.26
CA ILE A 235 -22.41 10.09 -7.17
C ILE A 235 -22.94 8.79 -7.75
N ALA A 236 -23.81 8.85 -8.76
CA ALA A 236 -24.36 7.68 -9.44
C ALA A 236 -23.24 6.82 -10.05
N SER A 237 -22.28 7.46 -10.73
CA SER A 237 -21.12 6.77 -11.29
C SER A 237 -20.29 6.08 -10.22
N LEU A 238 -19.95 6.76 -9.11
CA LEU A 238 -19.19 6.14 -8.01
C LEU A 238 -19.93 4.96 -7.39
N LYS A 239 -21.26 5.06 -7.18
CA LYS A 239 -22.07 3.93 -6.71
C LYS A 239 -21.98 2.74 -7.65
N GLN A 240 -22.02 2.97 -8.96
CA GLN A 240 -21.91 1.89 -9.94
C GLN A 240 -20.55 1.16 -9.85
N TYR A 241 -19.46 1.89 -9.63
CA TYR A 241 -18.16 1.26 -9.36
C TYR A 241 -18.19 0.43 -8.07
N LEU A 242 -18.65 1.02 -6.96
CA LEU A 242 -18.64 0.36 -5.65
C LEU A 242 -19.54 -0.88 -5.60
N GLN A 243 -20.71 -0.84 -6.27
CA GLN A 243 -21.59 -2.01 -6.43
C GLN A 243 -20.92 -3.18 -7.17
N ASN A 244 -19.92 -2.89 -8.00
CA ASN A 244 -19.17 -3.88 -8.76
C ASN A 244 -17.80 -4.19 -8.13
N ASN A 245 -17.60 -3.85 -6.84
CA ASN A 245 -16.34 -4.06 -6.13
C ASN A 245 -15.16 -3.38 -6.82
N LEU A 246 -15.39 -2.18 -7.34
CA LEU A 246 -14.38 -1.36 -7.99
C LEU A 246 -14.34 0.02 -7.36
N VAL A 247 -13.18 0.67 -7.44
CA VAL A 247 -13.05 2.11 -7.21
C VAL A 247 -12.30 2.75 -8.39
N PRO A 248 -12.82 3.83 -8.99
CA PRO A 248 -12.12 4.55 -10.03
C PRO A 248 -10.98 5.37 -9.42
N THR A 249 -9.77 5.25 -9.95
CA THR A 249 -8.61 5.97 -9.42
C THR A 249 -8.47 7.38 -10.00
N THR A 250 -9.57 7.92 -10.55
CA THR A 250 -9.65 9.24 -11.18
C THR A 250 -10.43 10.20 -10.30
N LYS A 251 -10.03 11.49 -10.30
CA LYS A 251 -10.63 12.53 -9.45
C LYS A 251 -10.60 12.14 -7.96
N MET A 252 -9.45 11.69 -7.49
CA MET A 252 -9.20 11.43 -6.07
C MET A 252 -8.39 12.58 -5.51
N ASP A 253 -8.77 13.09 -4.35
CA ASP A 253 -8.10 14.16 -3.63
C ASP A 253 -7.26 13.62 -2.47
N ILE A 254 -6.35 14.47 -1.96
CA ILE A 254 -5.67 14.24 -0.68
C ILE A 254 -6.28 15.13 0.38
N TYR A 255 -6.53 14.53 1.54
CA TYR A 255 -7.04 15.16 2.74
C TYR A 255 -5.99 15.06 3.84
N VAL A 256 -5.86 16.14 4.63
CA VAL A 256 -5.00 16.20 5.82
C VAL A 256 -5.83 16.67 6.99
N ALA A 257 -5.79 15.95 8.12
CA ALA A 257 -6.55 16.26 9.31
C ALA A 257 -5.67 16.18 10.57
N GLY A 258 -6.12 16.83 11.65
CA GLY A 258 -5.63 16.55 12.99
C GLY A 258 -6.31 15.29 13.55
N ARG A 259 -5.59 14.54 14.38
CA ARG A 259 -6.11 13.30 14.99
C ARG A 259 -7.32 13.52 15.90
N ASP A 260 -7.41 14.67 16.55
CA ASP A 260 -8.55 15.01 17.42
C ASP A 260 -9.65 15.79 16.68
N SER A 261 -9.49 16.00 15.36
CA SER A 261 -10.43 16.72 14.50
C SER A 261 -10.65 16.00 13.18
N LEU A 262 -10.72 14.66 13.25
CA LEU A 262 -10.83 13.79 12.08
C LEU A 262 -12.10 14.05 11.25
N THR A 263 -13.11 14.68 11.85
CA THR A 263 -14.36 15.07 11.20
C THR A 263 -14.24 16.34 10.36
N SER A 264 -13.10 17.05 10.38
CA SER A 264 -12.89 18.31 9.64
C SER A 264 -11.56 18.32 8.87
N PRO A 265 -11.39 17.44 7.87
CA PRO A 265 -10.18 17.36 7.07
C PRO A 265 -10.00 18.57 6.13
N GLN A 266 -8.76 19.01 5.96
CA GLN A 266 -8.38 19.97 4.93
C GLN A 266 -8.05 19.25 3.62
N GLN A 267 -8.73 19.61 2.53
CA GLN A 267 -8.43 19.14 1.17
C GLN A 267 -7.29 19.97 0.53
N ILE A 268 -6.40 19.31 -0.22
CA ILE A 268 -5.38 19.99 -1.03
C ILE A 268 -5.99 20.56 -2.32
N GLN A 269 -6.31 21.85 -2.33
CA GLN A 269 -7.04 22.51 -3.42
C GLN A 269 -6.29 22.53 -4.78
N GLN A 270 -4.96 22.54 -4.78
CA GLN A 270 -4.15 22.68 -6.01
C GLN A 270 -4.21 21.48 -6.95
N VAL A 271 -4.58 20.31 -6.44
CA VAL A 271 -4.59 19.04 -7.19
C VAL A 271 -5.99 18.46 -7.36
N GLN A 272 -7.02 19.28 -7.22
CA GLN A 272 -8.40 18.86 -7.42
C GLN A 272 -8.67 18.30 -8.81
N ASN A 273 -9.54 17.29 -8.88
CA ASN A 273 -9.93 16.59 -10.10
C ASN A 273 -8.81 15.77 -10.78
N TYR A 274 -7.64 15.66 -10.17
CA TYR A 274 -6.56 14.76 -10.62
C TYR A 274 -6.65 13.39 -9.92
N SER A 275 -5.82 12.46 -10.34
CA SER A 275 -5.69 11.15 -9.71
C SER A 275 -4.64 11.22 -8.60
N ASN A 276 -5.03 11.57 -7.38
CA ASN A 276 -4.10 11.71 -6.25
C ASN A 276 -4.22 10.53 -5.27
N SER A 277 -3.10 9.94 -4.85
CA SER A 277 -3.09 8.74 -4.01
C SER A 277 -1.83 8.59 -3.17
N PHE A 278 -1.87 7.64 -2.22
CA PHE A 278 -0.77 7.23 -1.34
C PHE A 278 -0.02 8.37 -0.66
N PRO A 279 -0.69 9.16 0.20
CA PRO A 279 -0.01 10.19 0.96
C PRO A 279 0.99 9.59 1.96
N SER A 280 2.08 10.32 2.20
CA SER A 280 3.07 10.04 3.26
C SER A 280 3.58 11.35 3.84
N PHE A 281 3.65 11.45 5.17
CA PHE A 281 4.19 12.65 5.82
C PHE A 281 5.70 12.76 5.59
N ALA A 282 6.15 13.99 5.33
CA ALA A 282 7.54 14.29 4.97
C ALA A 282 8.30 15.08 6.05
N ASN A 283 7.67 15.33 7.20
CA ASN A 283 8.30 15.92 8.37
C ASN A 283 7.54 15.63 9.67
N THR A 284 8.20 15.91 10.79
CA THR A 284 7.68 15.64 12.15
C THR A 284 6.38 16.41 12.42
N ASN A 285 6.35 17.71 12.13
CA ASN A 285 5.20 18.58 12.41
C ASN A 285 3.94 18.24 11.58
N GLY A 286 4.07 17.34 10.60
CA GLY A 286 2.94 16.85 9.80
C GLY A 286 2.25 17.91 8.95
N ASN A 287 2.94 18.98 8.58
CA ASN A 287 2.44 20.01 7.67
C ASN A 287 3.03 19.88 6.25
N LYS A 288 3.87 18.87 6.03
CA LYS A 288 4.42 18.51 4.72
C LYS A 288 4.03 17.08 4.37
N VAL A 289 3.41 16.89 3.21
CA VAL A 289 2.88 15.60 2.76
C VAL A 289 3.33 15.36 1.33
N ILE A 290 3.94 14.20 1.07
CA ILE A 290 4.16 13.71 -0.28
C ILE A 290 2.99 12.86 -0.74
N PHE A 291 2.74 12.79 -2.04
CA PHE A 291 1.75 11.90 -2.63
C PHE A 291 2.02 11.67 -4.11
N THR A 292 1.40 10.63 -4.64
CA THR A 292 1.42 10.28 -6.07
C THR A 292 0.31 11.00 -6.80
N THR A 293 0.63 11.65 -7.93
CA THR A 293 -0.37 12.31 -8.78
C THR A 293 0.03 12.37 -10.25
N ASN A 294 -0.98 12.39 -11.12
CA ASN A 294 -0.83 12.73 -12.54
C ASN A 294 -1.03 14.24 -12.80
N TYR A 295 -0.84 15.09 -11.79
CA TYR A 295 -0.96 16.55 -11.88
C TYR A 295 -0.18 17.13 -13.09
N GLY A 296 -0.88 17.92 -13.91
CA GLY A 296 -0.36 18.46 -15.17
C GLY A 296 -0.25 17.45 -16.33
N GLN A 297 -0.67 16.19 -16.15
CA GLN A 297 -0.79 15.16 -17.19
C GLN A 297 -2.06 14.28 -17.00
N PRO A 298 -3.26 14.89 -16.84
CA PRO A 298 -4.47 14.19 -16.37
C PRO A 298 -5.01 13.13 -17.35
N THR A 299 -4.62 13.20 -18.62
CA THR A 299 -5.04 12.27 -19.68
C THR A 299 -4.12 11.06 -19.82
N THR A 300 -3.04 11.00 -19.04
CA THR A 300 -2.05 9.91 -19.09
C THR A 300 -2.12 9.06 -17.83
N ASN A 301 -1.69 7.80 -17.93
CA ASN A 301 -1.43 6.93 -16.78
C ASN A 301 -0.02 7.12 -16.23
N ASN A 302 0.56 8.30 -16.44
CA ASN A 302 1.87 8.63 -15.96
C ASN A 302 1.77 9.50 -14.70
N TYR A 303 2.38 9.02 -13.63
CA TYR A 303 2.33 9.63 -12.30
C TYR A 303 3.72 10.09 -11.86
N GLY A 304 3.74 11.11 -11.01
CA GLY A 304 4.93 11.57 -10.32
C GLY A 304 4.68 11.72 -8.82
N LEU A 305 5.77 11.94 -8.09
CA LEU A 305 5.74 12.29 -6.67
C LEU A 305 5.81 13.80 -6.52
N TYR A 306 4.95 14.32 -5.65
CA TYR A 306 4.84 15.73 -5.33
C TYR A 306 4.83 15.92 -3.81
N LEU A 307 5.29 17.08 -3.37
CA LEU A 307 5.30 17.53 -1.97
C LEU A 307 4.39 18.73 -1.84
N TYR A 308 3.44 18.63 -0.93
CA TYR A 308 2.62 19.75 -0.51
C TYR A 308 3.07 20.28 0.84
N ASN A 309 3.17 21.60 0.94
CA ASN A 309 3.40 22.32 2.19
C ASN A 309 2.12 23.05 2.59
N GLU A 310 1.56 22.67 3.73
CA GLU A 310 0.30 23.20 4.24
C GLU A 310 0.41 24.63 4.76
N ASN A 311 1.59 25.05 5.23
CA ASN A 311 1.78 26.39 5.82
C ASN A 311 1.59 27.50 4.78
N ASP A 312 2.21 27.34 3.61
CA ASP A 312 2.18 28.31 2.51
C ASP A 312 1.26 27.86 1.37
N LYS A 313 0.61 26.69 1.52
CA LYS A 313 -0.27 26.07 0.51
C LYS A 313 0.46 25.89 -0.82
N THR A 314 1.73 25.48 -0.83
CA THR A 314 2.51 25.28 -2.06
C THR A 314 2.63 23.80 -2.45
N LEU A 315 2.64 23.54 -3.75
CA LEU A 315 2.87 22.23 -4.34
C LEU A 315 4.19 22.23 -5.12
N GLN A 316 5.08 21.31 -4.77
CA GLN A 316 6.42 21.17 -5.35
C GLN A 316 6.58 19.79 -5.98
N THR A 317 7.30 19.72 -7.09
CA THR A 317 7.60 18.44 -7.74
C THR A 317 8.79 17.77 -7.04
N LEU A 318 8.65 16.50 -6.66
CA LEU A 318 9.76 15.69 -6.14
C LEU A 318 10.44 14.91 -7.24
N LEU A 319 9.67 14.10 -7.96
CA LEU A 319 10.14 13.31 -9.10
C LEU A 319 9.00 13.23 -10.12
N LYS A 320 9.26 13.64 -11.35
CA LYS A 320 8.32 13.56 -12.47
C LYS A 320 9.04 13.40 -13.78
N THR A 321 8.55 12.49 -14.61
CA THR A 321 9.00 12.32 -16.00
C THR A 321 7.80 12.00 -16.89
N THR A 322 7.96 12.12 -18.20
CA THR A 322 6.98 11.69 -19.21
C THR A 322 7.19 10.26 -19.69
N GLN A 323 8.31 9.64 -19.34
CA GLN A 323 8.77 8.37 -19.94
C GLN A 323 8.31 7.12 -19.18
N PHE A 324 8.10 7.24 -17.87
CA PHE A 324 7.72 6.16 -16.98
C PHE A 324 7.01 6.74 -15.75
N SER A 325 6.28 5.89 -15.02
CA SER A 325 5.47 6.25 -13.86
C SER A 325 6.23 6.06 -12.55
N ILE A 326 5.96 6.94 -11.58
CA ILE A 326 6.50 6.89 -10.22
C ILE A 326 5.34 6.97 -9.24
N ILE A 327 5.16 5.95 -8.41
CA ILE A 327 4.01 5.78 -7.53
C ILE A 327 4.43 5.33 -6.13
N HIS A 328 3.51 5.40 -5.18
CA HIS A 328 3.62 4.78 -3.85
C HIS A 328 4.84 5.25 -3.04
N GLY A 329 5.11 6.56 -3.04
CA GLY A 329 6.18 7.14 -2.24
C GLY A 329 5.90 7.06 -0.75
N SER A 330 6.85 6.55 0.02
CA SER A 330 6.82 6.47 1.48
C SER A 330 8.12 7.04 2.05
N VAL A 331 8.03 7.94 3.02
CA VAL A 331 9.18 8.55 3.69
C VAL A 331 9.47 7.84 5.01
N SER A 332 10.75 7.65 5.34
CA SER A 332 11.18 7.08 6.63
C SER A 332 10.79 7.99 7.81
N LYS A 333 10.69 7.43 9.02
CA LYS A 333 10.25 8.19 10.22
C LYS A 333 11.25 9.27 10.67
N ASP A 334 12.51 9.13 10.31
CA ASP A 334 13.56 10.15 10.49
C ASP A 334 13.64 11.15 9.31
N TYR A 335 12.77 11.01 8.31
CA TYR A 335 12.62 11.91 7.17
C TYR A 335 13.88 12.13 6.32
N ASN A 336 14.78 11.13 6.30
CA ASN A 336 16.02 11.18 5.52
C ASN A 336 16.06 10.21 4.33
N LYS A 337 15.06 9.33 4.19
CA LYS A 337 14.94 8.36 3.09
C LYS A 337 13.54 8.35 2.52
N ILE A 338 13.44 7.99 1.25
CA ILE A 338 12.19 7.72 0.56
C ILE A 338 12.29 6.40 -0.20
N VAL A 339 11.27 5.56 -0.08
CA VAL A 339 11.06 4.38 -0.91
C VAL A 339 9.86 4.61 -1.81
N PHE A 340 9.93 4.19 -3.07
CA PHE A 340 8.85 4.35 -4.03
C PHE A 340 8.86 3.23 -5.07
N ALA A 341 7.79 3.09 -5.83
CA ALA A 341 7.68 2.13 -6.92
C ALA A 341 7.74 2.85 -8.28
N SER A 342 8.44 2.27 -9.26
CA SER A 342 8.49 2.80 -10.63
C SER A 342 8.56 1.69 -11.66
N ASN A 343 7.98 1.91 -12.84
CA ASN A 343 8.08 1.02 -13.99
C ASN A 343 9.25 1.37 -14.94
N LYS A 344 10.17 2.26 -14.51
CA LYS A 344 11.34 2.71 -15.28
C LYS A 344 12.14 1.56 -15.90
N ASP A 345 12.47 0.55 -15.11
CA ASP A 345 13.33 -0.58 -15.53
C ASP A 345 12.51 -1.84 -15.86
N SER A 346 11.27 -1.64 -16.32
CA SER A 346 10.36 -2.70 -16.74
C SER A 346 10.01 -2.58 -18.23
N ASN A 347 9.92 -3.72 -18.91
CA ASN A 347 9.40 -3.80 -20.28
C ASN A 347 7.87 -3.81 -20.36
N ASP A 348 7.19 -3.98 -19.21
CA ASP A 348 5.74 -3.86 -19.07
C ASP A 348 5.40 -2.62 -18.23
N PRO A 349 4.65 -1.64 -18.77
CA PRO A 349 4.30 -0.42 -18.05
C PRO A 349 3.42 -0.66 -16.81
N ASN A 350 2.89 -1.86 -16.62
CA ASN A 350 2.11 -2.24 -15.43
C ASN A 350 2.95 -2.97 -14.39
N ILE A 351 4.23 -3.27 -14.67
CA ILE A 351 5.13 -3.92 -13.71
C ILE A 351 6.04 -2.86 -13.08
N TYR A 352 5.97 -2.76 -11.75
CA TYR A 352 6.72 -1.80 -10.96
C TYR A 352 7.80 -2.49 -10.14
N GLN A 353 8.93 -1.81 -9.97
CA GLN A 353 10.04 -2.18 -9.10
C GLN A 353 10.19 -1.14 -8.00
N LEU A 354 10.72 -1.54 -6.85
CA LEU A 354 10.97 -0.64 -5.73
C LEU A 354 12.33 0.03 -5.87
N TYR A 355 12.39 1.29 -5.48
CA TYR A 355 13.58 2.11 -5.44
C TYR A 355 13.66 2.81 -4.08
N LEU A 356 14.88 2.96 -3.57
CA LEU A 356 15.21 3.67 -2.35
C LEU A 356 16.11 4.85 -2.70
N ALA A 357 15.96 5.95 -1.98
CA ALA A 357 16.73 7.16 -2.21
C ALA A 357 16.90 7.94 -0.92
N ASP A 358 17.92 8.79 -0.88
CA ASP A 358 18.06 9.81 0.15
C ASP A 358 17.01 10.88 -0.06
N PHE A 359 16.46 11.40 1.04
CA PHE A 359 15.41 12.39 1.07
C PHE A 359 15.78 13.57 1.97
N ASN A 360 15.55 14.79 1.51
CA ASN A 360 15.66 15.99 2.34
C ASN A 360 14.55 16.99 2.02
N VAL A 361 13.62 17.13 2.97
CA VAL A 361 12.43 17.98 2.82
C VAL A 361 12.72 19.49 2.76
N THR A 362 13.94 19.91 3.12
CA THR A 362 14.35 21.33 3.04
C THR A 362 14.78 21.73 1.62
N GLY A 363 15.03 20.75 0.74
CA GLY A 363 15.54 21.02 -0.61
C GLY A 363 16.99 21.50 -0.64
N SER A 364 17.67 21.58 0.51
CA SER A 364 19.13 21.72 0.55
C SER A 364 19.75 20.38 0.16
N SER A 365 20.90 20.39 -0.53
CA SER A 365 21.63 19.15 -0.80
C SER A 365 21.77 18.38 0.52
N PRO A 366 21.23 17.14 0.64
CA PRO A 366 21.65 16.26 1.71
C PRO A 366 23.18 16.26 1.68
N SER A 367 23.83 16.48 2.83
CA SER A 367 25.26 16.17 2.95
C SER A 367 25.46 14.78 2.37
N ASP A 368 26.44 14.61 1.47
CA ASP A 368 26.72 13.32 0.81
C ASP A 368 26.70 12.24 1.88
N PHE A 369 25.58 11.52 1.98
CA PHE A 369 25.46 10.42 2.89
C PHE A 369 26.36 9.38 2.25
N ASP A 370 27.40 8.97 2.96
CA ASP A 370 28.22 7.82 2.58
C ASP A 370 27.31 6.60 2.72
N GLY A 371 26.41 6.44 1.74
CA GLY A 371 25.52 5.33 1.61
C GLY A 371 26.43 4.14 1.37
N GLY A 372 26.82 3.48 2.45
CA GLY A 372 27.68 2.31 2.44
C GLY A 372 27.30 1.43 1.26
N HIS A 373 28.27 0.96 0.50
CA HIS A 373 28.05 0.29 -0.78
C HIS A 373 27.13 -0.93 -0.64
N TYR A 374 25.81 -0.73 -0.75
CA TYR A 374 24.85 -1.81 -0.79
C TYR A 374 24.83 -2.33 -2.23
N GLN A 375 25.54 -3.43 -2.50
CA GLN A 375 25.39 -4.15 -3.76
C GLN A 375 24.08 -4.94 -3.71
N VAL A 376 23.14 -4.62 -4.58
CA VAL A 376 21.96 -5.47 -4.78
C VAL A 376 22.36 -6.57 -5.75
N VAL A 377 22.38 -7.82 -5.26
CA VAL A 377 22.65 -8.98 -6.11
C VAL A 377 21.42 -9.20 -6.99
N LYS A 378 21.61 -9.05 -8.31
CA LYS A 378 20.55 -9.37 -9.29
C LYS A 378 20.28 -10.87 -9.25
N PRO A 379 19.01 -11.32 -9.25
CA PRO A 379 18.69 -12.73 -9.27
C PRO A 379 18.92 -13.32 -10.67
N GLU A 380 20.18 -13.43 -11.10
CA GLU A 380 20.59 -14.20 -12.29
C GLU A 380 21.00 -15.64 -11.92
N GLU A 381 21.00 -16.01 -10.63
CA GLU A 381 21.24 -17.37 -10.13
C GLU A 381 19.97 -18.02 -9.56
N ILE A 382 18.87 -18.00 -10.33
CA ILE A 382 17.70 -18.83 -10.00
C ILE A 382 17.90 -20.19 -10.67
N GLU A 383 18.60 -21.11 -10.01
CA GLU A 383 18.30 -22.52 -10.22
C GLU A 383 16.81 -22.72 -9.88
N LYS A 384 16.08 -23.39 -10.79
CA LYS A 384 14.69 -23.78 -10.57
C LYS A 384 14.63 -24.62 -9.29
N VAL A 385 14.29 -24.00 -8.16
CA VAL A 385 13.97 -24.74 -6.95
C VAL A 385 12.70 -25.54 -7.23
N ASP A 386 12.80 -26.83 -6.94
CA ASP A 386 11.85 -27.88 -7.27
C ASP A 386 10.39 -27.51 -6.92
N GLN A 387 9.48 -27.70 -7.87
CA GLN A 387 8.04 -27.42 -7.72
C GLN A 387 7.31 -28.57 -7.00
N THR A 388 7.88 -29.09 -5.92
CA THR A 388 7.23 -30.15 -5.14
C THR A 388 6.41 -29.55 -3.99
N CYS A 389 5.09 -29.63 -4.10
CA CYS A 389 4.17 -29.38 -2.99
C CYS A 389 4.46 -30.33 -1.82
N TRP A 390 4.86 -29.80 -0.67
CA TRP A 390 5.19 -30.60 0.53
C TRP A 390 3.94 -30.92 1.36
N GLN A 391 2.99 -31.65 0.76
CA GLN A 391 1.84 -32.23 1.49
C GLN A 391 1.72 -33.76 1.39
N ASN A 392 2.73 -34.45 0.86
CA ASN A 392 2.73 -35.93 0.84
C ASN A 392 3.67 -36.53 1.90
N THR A 393 3.53 -36.11 3.15
CA THR A 393 4.11 -36.83 4.29
C THR A 393 3.00 -37.06 5.32
N PRO A 394 2.60 -38.31 5.61
CA PRO A 394 1.55 -38.58 6.58
C PRO A 394 2.12 -38.37 7.99
N THR A 395 2.01 -37.14 8.51
CA THR A 395 2.23 -36.88 9.93
C THR A 395 0.92 -37.02 10.68
N ASN A 396 0.72 -38.19 11.27
CA ASN A 396 -0.25 -38.39 12.34
C ASN A 396 0.22 -37.59 13.55
N ASN A 397 -0.20 -36.32 13.66
CA ASN A 397 -0.58 -35.66 14.91
C ASN A 397 -1.10 -34.23 14.63
N LEU A 398 -2.22 -33.94 15.28
CA LEU A 398 -2.99 -32.70 15.20
C LEU A 398 -2.26 -31.52 15.88
N TYR A 399 -2.22 -30.39 15.19
CA TYR A 399 -1.91 -29.03 15.68
C TYR A 399 -0.53 -28.78 16.33
N ASP A 400 0.45 -28.32 15.55
CA ASP A 400 1.50 -27.43 16.06
C ASP A 400 1.50 -26.01 15.43
N GLY A 401 0.73 -25.75 14.37
CA GLY A 401 0.41 -24.40 13.92
C GLY A 401 1.60 -23.55 13.44
N VAL A 402 2.77 -24.16 13.19
CA VAL A 402 3.96 -23.47 12.68
C VAL A 402 4.28 -23.98 11.28
N VAL A 403 4.44 -23.07 10.32
CA VAL A 403 4.92 -23.39 8.98
C VAL A 403 6.44 -23.33 9.00
N HIS A 404 7.09 -24.48 8.87
CA HIS A 404 8.55 -24.59 8.77
C HIS A 404 9.03 -24.50 7.32
N PHE A 405 10.20 -23.90 7.09
CA PHE A 405 10.83 -23.78 5.77
C PHE A 405 12.06 -24.70 5.65
N PRO A 406 12.36 -25.25 4.46
CA PRO A 406 13.63 -25.94 4.22
C PRO A 406 14.82 -25.01 4.46
N GLY A 407 15.65 -25.34 5.46
CA GLY A 407 16.85 -24.57 5.82
C GLY A 407 16.74 -23.77 7.12
N GLU A 408 15.64 -23.85 7.85
CA GLU A 408 15.51 -23.25 9.19
C GLU A 408 16.42 -23.99 10.20
N VAL A 409 17.21 -23.24 11.00
CA VAL A 409 18.01 -23.79 12.10
C VAL A 409 17.58 -23.07 13.38
N HIS A 410 17.13 -23.85 14.37
CA HIS A 410 16.65 -23.38 15.68
C HIS A 410 17.77 -23.23 16.71
#